data_AF-A0A0C9VXL0-F1
#
_entry.id   AF-A0A0C9VXL0-F1
#
_cell.length_a   1.000
_cell.length_b   1.000
_cell.length_c   1.000
_cell.angle_alpha   90.00
_cell.angle_beta   90.00
_cell.angle_gamma   90.00
#
_symmetry.space_group_name_H-M   'P 1'
#
loop_
_entity.id
_entity.type
_entity.pdbx_description
1 polymer ?
#
loop_
_entity_poly.entity_id
_entity_poly.type
_entity_poly.pdbx_seq_one_letter_code
_entity_poly.pdbx_strand_id
1 'polypeptide(L)'
;MADTGEPLNHSIEPIAKQTEKKKTVNVYWSEAEDAKLVEVLLEEQANGQQAESGWKKAVWTKVIIALHQESPASKNKTADKAKTRYDR
;
A
#
# COMPACT_ATOMS: atom_id res chain seq x y z
N MET A 1 -35.17 50.11 9.05
CA MET A 1 -33.83 50.66 8.75
C MET A 1 -32.82 49.55 9.05
N ALA A 2 -31.91 49.29 8.09
CA ALA A 2 -30.88 48.21 7.99
C ALA A 2 -31.46 46.78 7.89
N ASP A 3 -31.38 46.01 6.79
CA ASP A 3 -30.29 45.63 5.86
C ASP A 3 -29.13 44.87 6.50
N THR A 4 -28.99 43.60 6.09
CA THR A 4 -27.80 42.70 5.94
C THR A 4 -28.34 41.27 6.17
N GLY A 5 -28.53 40.40 5.17
CA GLY A 5 -27.50 39.83 4.30
C GLY A 5 -27.22 38.37 4.73
N GLU A 6 -27.72 37.39 3.98
CA GLU A 6 -27.20 36.01 3.92
C GLU A 6 -25.73 36.07 3.41
N PRO A 7 -24.81 35.06 3.54
CA PRO A 7 -25.12 33.63 3.59
C PRO A 7 -24.14 32.65 4.28
N LEU A 8 -24.53 31.37 4.20
CA LEU A 8 -23.71 30.15 4.16
C LEU A 8 -22.81 29.81 5.37
N ASN A 9 -23.16 28.71 6.06
CA ASN A 9 -22.15 27.68 6.30
C ASN A 9 -22.77 26.27 6.31
N HIS A 10 -22.87 25.70 5.10
CA HIS A 10 -22.99 24.26 4.94
C HIS A 10 -21.57 23.70 4.97
N SER A 11 -21.03 23.42 6.15
CA SER A 11 -19.81 22.63 6.28
C SER A 11 -20.14 21.30 6.91
N ILE A 12 -20.67 20.44 6.05
CA ILE A 12 -20.43 19.00 5.97
C ILE A 12 -19.40 18.53 7.00
N GLU A 13 -19.86 17.84 8.04
CA GLU A 13 -19.05 16.82 8.67
C GLU A 13 -18.70 15.76 7.62
N PRO A 14 -17.47 15.24 7.64
CA PRO A 14 -17.41 13.79 7.66
C PRO A 14 -16.43 13.31 8.71
N ILE A 15 -16.99 12.72 9.77
CA ILE A 15 -16.61 11.40 10.30
C ILE A 15 -15.12 11.09 10.09
N ALA A 16 -14.30 11.55 11.04
CA ALA A 16 -13.01 10.95 11.28
C ALA A 16 -13.26 9.54 11.86
N LYS A 17 -13.52 8.58 10.97
CA LYS A 17 -13.46 7.14 11.27
C LYS A 17 -12.06 6.86 11.79
N GLN A 18 -11.93 6.83 13.11
CA GLN A 18 -10.80 6.23 13.80
C GLN A 18 -10.75 4.76 13.38
N THR A 19 -9.92 4.44 12.39
CA THR A 19 -9.56 3.06 12.10
C THR A 19 -8.63 2.61 13.20
N GLU A 20 -9.21 1.86 14.15
CA GLU A 20 -8.49 1.08 15.15
C GLU A 20 -7.34 0.35 14.46
N LYS A 21 -6.11 0.81 14.76
CA LYS A 21 -4.87 0.17 14.32
C LYS A 21 -4.79 -1.19 15.03
N LYS A 22 -5.45 -2.20 14.47
CA LYS A 22 -5.22 -3.61 14.80
C LYS A 22 -3.72 -3.82 14.64
N LYS A 23 -3.02 -4.02 15.77
CA LYS A 23 -1.58 -4.26 15.84
C LYS A 23 -1.24 -5.30 14.78
N THR A 24 -0.67 -4.84 13.67
CA THR A 24 -0.33 -5.71 12.58
C THR A 24 0.73 -6.65 13.09
N VAL A 25 0.46 -7.96 13.03
CA VAL A 25 1.47 -9.00 13.18
C VAL A 25 2.73 -8.51 12.47
N ASN A 26 3.81 -8.35 13.24
CA ASN A 26 5.05 -7.76 12.77
C ASN A 26 5.65 -8.73 11.75
N VAL A 27 5.31 -8.53 10.48
CA VAL A 27 5.90 -9.28 9.38
C VAL A 27 7.37 -8.88 9.35
N TYR A 28 8.24 -9.84 9.66
CA TYR A 28 9.67 -9.64 9.58
C TYR A 28 10.07 -9.67 8.11
N TRP A 29 10.76 -8.63 7.67
CA TRP A 29 11.34 -8.53 6.34
C TRP A 29 12.84 -8.72 6.48
N SER A 30 13.34 -9.80 5.89
CA SER A 30 14.77 -10.05 5.80
C SER A 30 15.33 -9.27 4.62
N GLU A 31 16.63 -8.98 4.63
CA GLU A 31 17.31 -8.29 3.52
C GLU A 31 17.16 -9.04 2.19
N ALA A 32 17.21 -10.38 2.21
CA ALA A 32 16.96 -11.20 1.04
C ALA A 32 15.54 -11.01 0.46
N GLU A 33 14.55 -10.83 1.32
CA GLU A 33 13.15 -10.66 0.91
C GLU A 33 12.88 -9.24 0.39
N ASP A 34 13.55 -8.26 0.96
CA ASP A 34 13.53 -6.87 0.48
C ASP A 34 14.21 -6.77 -0.90
N ALA A 35 15.38 -7.39 -1.05
CA ALA A 35 16.06 -7.51 -2.34
C ALA A 35 15.19 -8.22 -3.38
N LYS A 36 14.52 -9.32 -3.01
CA LYS A 36 13.61 -10.03 -3.91
C LYS A 36 12.39 -9.20 -4.29
N LEU A 37 11.85 -8.44 -3.35
CA LEU A 37 10.76 -7.51 -3.61
C LEU A 37 11.20 -6.48 -4.66
N VAL A 38 12.34 -5.83 -4.47
CA VAL A 38 12.85 -4.82 -5.41
C VAL A 38 13.20 -5.43 -6.77
N GLU A 39 13.79 -6.63 -6.80
CA GLU A 39 14.10 -7.36 -8.02
C GLU A 39 12.85 -7.58 -8.87
N VAL A 40 11.80 -8.16 -8.28
CA VAL A 40 10.53 -8.41 -8.99
C VAL A 40 9.86 -7.11 -9.43
N LEU A 41 9.96 -6.06 -8.62
CA LEU A 41 9.47 -4.74 -9.02
C LEU A 41 10.23 -4.22 -10.26
N LEU A 42 11.56 -4.28 -10.29
CA LEU A 42 12.36 -3.84 -11.44
C LEU A 42 12.06 -4.67 -12.70
N GLU A 43 11.91 -5.98 -12.56
CA GLU A 43 11.48 -6.85 -13.67
C GLU A 43 10.11 -6.42 -14.20
N GLU A 44 9.13 -6.21 -13.33
CA GLU A 44 7.79 -5.79 -13.71
C GLU A 44 7.78 -4.34 -14.25
N GLN A 45 8.73 -3.49 -13.84
CA GLN A 45 8.97 -2.17 -14.42
C GLN A 45 9.37 -2.27 -15.89
N ALA A 46 10.34 -3.14 -16.19
CA ALA A 46 10.82 -3.39 -17.54
C ALA A 46 9.72 -4.00 -18.42
N ASN A 47 8.79 -4.76 -17.83
CA ASN A 47 7.59 -5.26 -18.50
C ASN A 47 6.48 -4.21 -18.67
N GLY A 48 6.67 -2.96 -18.24
CA GLY A 48 5.66 -1.90 -18.35
C GLY A 48 4.47 -2.08 -17.41
N GLN A 49 4.62 -2.83 -16.33
CA GLN A 49 3.57 -3.06 -15.34
C GLN A 49 3.54 -1.98 -14.23
N GLN A 50 4.47 -1.02 -14.28
CA GLN A 50 4.43 0.20 -13.49
C GLN A 50 3.30 1.11 -14.02
N ALA A 51 2.42 1.58 -13.14
CA ALA A 51 1.40 2.57 -13.46
C ALA A 51 1.91 3.99 -13.15
N GLU A 52 1.24 5.00 -13.70
CA GLU A 52 1.57 6.42 -13.47
C GLU A 52 1.49 6.83 -11.98
N SER A 53 0.66 6.14 -11.19
CA SER A 53 0.49 6.37 -9.75
C SER A 53 1.23 5.35 -8.87
N GLY A 54 2.17 4.59 -9.45
CA GLY A 54 2.96 3.57 -8.76
C GLY A 54 2.69 2.15 -9.26
N TRP A 55 2.84 1.14 -8.39
CA TRP A 55 2.76 -0.26 -8.80
C TRP A 55 1.33 -0.81 -8.85
N LYS A 56 1.00 -1.53 -9.93
CA LYS A 56 -0.29 -2.22 -10.07
C LYS A 56 -0.44 -3.33 -9.02
N LYS A 57 -1.68 -3.63 -8.62
CA LYS A 57 -2.00 -4.78 -7.74
C LYS A 57 -1.42 -6.10 -8.24
N ALA A 58 -1.41 -6.30 -9.55
CA ALA A 58 -0.84 -7.50 -10.18
C ALA A 58 0.65 -7.67 -9.87
N VAL A 59 1.42 -6.57 -9.88
CA VAL A 59 2.85 -6.57 -9.56
C VAL A 59 3.08 -7.00 -8.12
N TRP A 60 2.32 -6.43 -7.17
CA TRP A 60 2.42 -6.83 -5.77
C TRP A 60 2.05 -8.30 -5.55
N THR A 61 1.04 -8.82 -6.26
CA THR A 61 0.73 -10.26 -6.22
C THR A 61 1.91 -11.10 -6.71
N LYS A 62 2.59 -10.69 -7.78
CA LYS A 62 3.79 -11.38 -8.27
C LYS A 62 4.94 -11.37 -7.27
N VAL A 63 5.19 -10.23 -6.63
CA VAL A 63 6.18 -10.11 -5.54
C VAL A 63 5.91 -11.16 -4.46
N ILE A 64 4.65 -11.29 -4.01
CA ILE A 64 4.28 -12.27 -2.99
C ILE A 64 4.46 -13.70 -3.46
N ILE A 65 4.07 -14.01 -4.71
CA ILE A 65 4.27 -15.34 -5.28
C ILE A 65 5.77 -15.68 -5.31
N ALA A 66 6.61 -14.77 -5.80
CA ALA A 66 8.06 -14.97 -5.85
C ALA A 66 8.66 -15.17 -4.45
N LEU A 67 8.24 -14.35 -3.47
CA LEU A 67 8.66 -14.49 -2.08
C LEU A 67 8.22 -15.81 -1.45
N HIS A 68 7.00 -16.28 -1.75
CA HIS A 68 6.49 -17.57 -1.28
C HIS A 68 7.21 -18.75 -1.92
N GLN A 69 7.66 -18.61 -3.18
CA GLN A 69 8.47 -19.62 -3.86
C GLN A 69 9.88 -19.68 -3.28
N GLU A 70 10.48 -18.54 -2.97
CA GLU A 70 11.85 -18.48 -2.45
C GLU A 70 11.94 -18.91 -0.98
N SER A 71 10.93 -18.59 -0.17
CA SER A 71 10.88 -19.03 1.21
C SER A 71 9.46 -19.32 1.70
N PRO A 72 9.20 -20.51 2.30
CA PRO A 72 7.91 -20.80 2.90
C PRO A 72 7.64 -19.95 4.15
N ALA A 73 8.65 -19.27 4.71
CA ALA A 73 8.49 -18.30 5.80
C ALA A 73 7.75 -17.03 5.35
N SER A 74 7.75 -16.74 4.05
CA SER A 74 7.11 -15.58 3.43
C SER A 74 5.59 -15.70 3.34
N LYS A 75 4.98 -16.82 3.72
CA LYS A 75 3.54 -17.10 3.59
C LYS A 75 2.63 -16.07 4.28
N ASN A 76 3.13 -15.41 5.32
CA ASN A 76 2.42 -14.34 6.04
C ASN A 76 2.50 -12.97 5.34
N LYS A 77 3.30 -12.85 4.28
CA LYS A 77 3.44 -11.64 3.47
C LYS A 77 2.33 -11.60 2.43
N THR A 78 1.63 -10.47 2.37
CA THR A 78 0.57 -10.18 1.39
C THR A 78 0.92 -8.94 0.58
N ALA A 79 0.25 -8.74 -0.55
CA ALA A 79 0.53 -7.63 -1.46
C ALA A 79 0.49 -6.26 -0.75
N ASP A 80 -0.41 -6.11 0.22
CA ASP A 80 -0.53 -4.93 1.07
C ASP A 80 0.71 -4.70 1.95
N LYS A 81 1.29 -5.77 2.51
CA LYS A 81 2.53 -5.72 3.28
C LYS A 81 3.73 -5.35 2.42
N ALA A 82 3.82 -5.93 1.22
CA ALA A 82 4.87 -5.60 0.25
C ALA A 82 4.80 -4.13 -0.15
N LYS A 83 3.59 -3.64 -0.47
CA LYS A 83 3.36 -2.22 -0.76
C LYS A 83 3.75 -1.31 0.40
N THR A 84 3.27 -1.61 1.61
CA THR A 84 3.59 -0.83 2.81
C THR A 84 5.09 -0.84 3.10
N ARG A 85 5.79 -1.95 2.81
CA ARG A 85 7.24 -2.05 3.00
C ARG A 85 8.00 -1.16 2.02
N TYR A 86 7.56 -1.11 0.77
CA TYR A 86 8.17 -0.28 -0.29
C TYR A 86 7.89 1.22 -0.11
N ASP A 87 6.73 1.57 0.42
CA ASP A 87 6.32 2.97 0.67
C ASP A 87 7.00 3.61 1.89
N ARG A 88 7.70 2.81 2.71
CA ARG A 88 8.33 3.23 3.97
C ARG A 88 9.76 3.72 3.76
#